data_AF-A0A2M7EHU3-F1
#
_entry.id   AF-A0A2M7EHU3-F1
#
_cell.length_a   1.000
_cell.length_b   1.000
_cell.length_c   1.000
_cell.angle_alpha   90.00
_cell.angle_beta   90.00
_cell.angle_gamma   90.00
#
_symmetry.space_group_name_H-M   'P 1'
#
loop_
_entity.id
_entity.type
_entity.pdbx_description
1 polymer ?
#
loop_
_entity_poly.entity_id
_entity_poly.type
_entity_poly.pdbx_seq_one_letter_code
_entity_poly.pdbx_strand_id
1 'polypeptide(L)'
;MFLSRRLVEPIKRTLNSKFKFGCYKGIACFSKCCSRADVLLTPYDVIRMKNRLGISSGEFLDRYTYTHTDEKSSHPYAVLKMTDDEGKCPFVTVEGCSVYEDRPSNCRYYPIGQGIMMMGSGKGPVNEEFYFFVKDPNCLGYQEEKEWTIETWRRDQGVELYDEMNKEWKEVQLRRNASGQPQLDSKKQGMLYMASYDIDRFKKFIFESNFFALFDIDKEEVEKIKTDELALMKFGFKYLKYILMLEETLKVKEEYKKKAV
;
A
#
# COMPACT_ATOMS: atom_id res chain seq x y z
N MET A 1 -1.06 -6.57 5.74
CA MET A 1 -0.50 -7.62 6.62
C MET A 1 -1.27 -8.91 6.39
N PHE A 2 -0.60 -10.03 6.11
CA PHE A 2 -1.27 -11.35 6.10
C PHE A 2 -1.49 -11.79 7.55
N LEU A 3 -2.51 -11.21 8.18
CA LEU A 3 -2.85 -11.55 9.55
C LEU A 3 -3.52 -12.92 9.59
N SER A 4 -3.00 -13.80 10.44
CA SER A 4 -3.73 -15.00 10.83
C SER A 4 -5.11 -14.57 11.36
N ARG A 5 -6.18 -15.15 10.80
CA ARG A 5 -7.57 -14.88 11.24
C ARG A 5 -7.77 -15.05 12.74
N ARG A 6 -6.90 -15.82 13.41
CA ARG A 6 -6.93 -16.05 14.86
C ARG A 6 -6.56 -14.83 15.70
N LEU A 7 -5.80 -13.88 15.13
CA LEU A 7 -5.37 -12.66 15.82
C LEU A 7 -6.32 -11.49 15.58
N VAL A 8 -7.28 -11.64 14.67
CA VAL A 8 -8.21 -10.57 14.29
C VAL A 8 -9.50 -10.74 15.06
N GLU A 9 -9.90 -9.70 15.79
CA GLU A 9 -11.24 -9.65 16.36
C GLU A 9 -12.26 -9.46 15.23
N PRO A 10 -13.27 -10.35 15.07
CA PRO A 10 -14.22 -10.29 13.96
C PRO A 10 -15.32 -9.24 14.19
N ILE A 11 -14.95 -8.06 14.69
CA ILE A 11 -15.84 -6.95 15.00
C ILE A 11 -15.41 -5.72 14.20
N LYS A 12 -16.31 -5.22 13.35
CA LYS A 12 -16.12 -3.95 12.65
C LYS A 12 -16.06 -2.80 13.66
N ARG A 13 -15.01 -2.01 13.58
CA ARG A 13 -14.75 -0.81 14.38
C ARG A 13 -14.90 0.44 13.52
N THR A 14 -15.14 1.55 14.19
CA THR A 14 -15.29 2.89 13.62
C THR A 14 -14.21 3.81 14.18
N LEU A 15 -14.06 5.01 13.60
CA LEU A 15 -13.10 6.01 14.08
C LEU A 15 -13.28 6.37 15.57
N ASN A 16 -14.52 6.31 16.08
CA ASN A 16 -14.86 6.59 17.48
C ASN A 16 -14.67 5.37 18.43
N SER A 17 -14.30 4.21 17.90
CA SER A 17 -14.09 3.02 18.74
C SER A 17 -12.90 3.24 19.67
N LYS A 18 -13.12 2.99 20.96
CA LYS A 18 -12.10 3.18 22.01
C LYS A 18 -11.29 1.91 22.26
N PHE A 19 -10.03 2.10 22.65
CA PHE A 19 -9.17 1.03 23.13
C PHE A 19 -8.07 1.58 24.03
N LYS A 20 -7.49 0.72 24.86
CA LYS A 20 -6.29 1.01 25.65
C LYS A 20 -5.07 0.45 24.97
N PHE A 21 -4.01 1.25 24.82
CA PHE A 21 -2.77 0.78 24.22
C PHE A 21 -1.55 1.64 24.54
N GLY A 22 -0.40 0.99 24.74
CA GLY A 22 0.90 1.64 24.78
C GLY A 22 2.00 0.74 24.22
N CYS A 23 2.91 1.31 23.42
CA CYS A 23 4.10 0.63 22.93
C CYS A 23 5.28 1.58 23.06
N TYR A 24 6.26 1.22 23.89
CA TYR A 24 7.42 2.06 24.21
C TYR A 24 8.64 1.19 24.49
N LYS A 25 9.82 1.78 24.34
CA LYS A 25 11.08 1.12 24.72
C LYS A 25 11.04 0.81 26.22
N GLY A 26 11.17 -0.47 26.57
CA GLY A 26 11.10 -0.95 27.96
C GLY A 26 9.89 -1.84 28.27
N ILE A 27 8.83 -1.84 27.45
CA ILE A 27 7.76 -2.83 27.60
C ILE A 27 8.31 -4.24 27.32
N ALA A 28 7.87 -5.26 28.08
CA ALA A 28 8.43 -6.61 27.98
C ALA A 28 8.22 -7.31 26.61
N CYS A 29 7.34 -6.78 25.76
CA CYS A 29 7.14 -7.22 24.39
C CYS A 29 7.76 -6.30 23.32
N PHE A 30 8.63 -5.36 23.69
CA PHE A 30 9.26 -4.41 22.77
C PHE A 30 9.90 -5.16 21.59
N SER A 31 9.69 -4.64 20.37
CA SER A 31 10.11 -5.20 19.07
C SER A 31 9.69 -6.64 18.73
N LYS A 32 8.98 -7.37 19.61
CA LYS A 32 8.59 -8.77 19.34
C LYS A 32 7.57 -8.91 18.21
N CYS A 33 6.75 -7.90 17.93
CA CYS A 33 5.81 -7.91 16.81
C CYS A 33 6.50 -7.82 15.44
N CYS A 34 7.75 -7.34 15.41
CA CYS A 34 8.50 -7.14 14.17
C CYS A 34 9.10 -8.43 13.59
N SER A 35 8.80 -9.60 14.15
CA SER A 35 9.27 -10.90 13.66
C SER A 35 8.14 -11.87 13.32
N ARG A 36 6.91 -11.36 13.16
CA ARG A 36 5.70 -12.21 13.28
C ARG A 36 4.66 -12.03 12.20
N ALA A 37 4.91 -11.20 11.19
CA ALA A 37 3.92 -11.00 10.14
C ALA A 37 4.49 -10.43 8.86
N ASP A 38 4.04 -10.99 7.75
CA ASP A 38 4.26 -10.44 6.43
C ASP A 38 3.64 -9.04 6.33
N VAL A 39 4.50 -8.04 6.08
CA VAL A 39 4.09 -6.64 5.95
C VAL A 39 3.94 -6.33 4.47
N LEU A 40 2.69 -6.37 3.99
CA LEU A 40 2.32 -5.80 2.70
C LEU A 40 2.68 -4.31 2.68
N LEU A 41 3.39 -3.88 1.66
CA LEU A 41 3.76 -2.48 1.46
C LEU A 41 2.74 -1.80 0.54
N THR A 42 2.42 -0.56 0.87
CA THR A 42 1.74 0.35 -0.05
C THR A 42 2.76 1.09 -0.93
N PRO A 43 2.34 1.68 -2.06
CA PRO A 43 3.20 2.55 -2.87
C PRO A 43 3.93 3.62 -2.06
N TYR A 44 3.20 4.31 -1.18
CA TYR A 44 3.77 5.36 -0.36
C TYR A 44 4.77 4.82 0.67
N ASP A 45 4.55 3.60 1.20
CA ASP A 45 5.54 2.94 2.07
C ASP A 45 6.86 2.73 1.33
N VAL A 46 6.82 2.24 0.09
CA VAL A 46 8.02 2.03 -0.72
C VAL A 46 8.78 3.34 -0.94
N ILE A 47 8.10 4.41 -1.32
CA ILE A 47 8.70 5.74 -1.51
C ILE A 47 9.38 6.24 -0.23
N ARG A 48 8.67 6.16 0.92
CA ARG A 48 9.22 6.62 2.21
C ARG A 48 10.45 5.82 2.60
N MET A 49 10.38 4.50 2.51
CA MET A 49 11.46 3.61 2.95
C MET A 49 12.68 3.69 2.04
N LYS A 50 12.51 3.70 0.70
CA LYS A 50 13.64 3.81 -0.22
C LYS A 50 14.36 5.16 -0.09
N ASN A 51 13.62 6.25 0.12
CA ASN A 51 14.20 7.58 0.37
C ASN A 51 14.92 7.64 1.72
N ARG A 52 14.36 7.03 2.78
CA ARG A 52 15.02 6.91 4.09
C ARG A 52 16.36 6.18 4.00
N LEU A 53 16.44 5.18 3.12
CA LEU A 53 17.65 4.38 2.90
C LEU A 53 18.61 5.00 1.86
N GLY A 54 18.18 6.02 1.12
CA GLY A 54 18.99 6.66 0.08
C GLY A 54 19.27 5.77 -1.12
N ILE A 55 18.35 4.85 -1.45
CA ILE A 55 18.48 3.90 -2.57
C ILE A 55 17.31 4.03 -3.56
N SER A 56 17.47 3.47 -4.76
CA SER A 56 16.39 3.44 -5.75
C SER A 56 15.25 2.48 -5.36
N SER A 57 14.04 2.66 -5.94
CA SER A 57 12.92 1.73 -5.73
C SER A 57 13.27 0.31 -6.19
N GLY A 58 13.97 0.17 -7.31
CA GLY A 58 14.41 -1.14 -7.80
C GLY A 58 15.34 -1.85 -6.82
N GLU A 59 16.35 -1.15 -6.28
CA GLU A 59 17.25 -1.72 -5.27
C GLU A 59 16.51 -2.04 -3.97
N PHE A 60 15.57 -1.19 -3.54
CA PHE A 60 14.77 -1.44 -2.35
C PHE A 60 13.93 -2.71 -2.50
N LEU A 61 13.22 -2.84 -3.62
CA LEU A 61 12.35 -3.99 -3.89
C LEU A 61 13.15 -5.29 -3.99
N ASP A 62 14.30 -5.27 -4.67
CA ASP A 62 15.19 -6.43 -4.81
C ASP A 62 15.75 -6.91 -3.46
N ARG A 63 16.23 -5.98 -2.63
CA ARG A 63 16.90 -6.33 -1.36
C ARG A 63 15.94 -6.66 -0.23
N TYR A 64 14.84 -5.90 -0.12
CA TYR A 64 14.00 -5.90 1.08
C TYR A 64 12.59 -6.44 0.85
N THR A 65 12.23 -6.86 -0.36
CA THR A 65 10.87 -7.36 -0.61
C THR A 65 10.86 -8.67 -1.38
N TYR A 66 9.70 -9.31 -1.40
CA TYR A 66 9.36 -10.33 -2.38
C TYR A 66 7.97 -10.01 -2.95
N THR A 67 7.64 -10.61 -4.09
CA THR A 67 6.32 -10.47 -4.70
C THR A 67 5.40 -11.58 -4.25
N HIS A 68 4.24 -11.22 -3.68
CA HIS A 68 3.14 -12.15 -3.44
C HIS A 68 2.00 -11.86 -4.41
N THR A 69 1.59 -12.85 -5.20
CA THR A 69 0.43 -12.70 -6.10
C THR A 69 -0.80 -13.34 -5.45
N ASP A 70 -1.84 -12.54 -5.23
CA ASP A 70 -3.10 -13.03 -4.68
C ASP A 70 -3.80 -13.97 -5.68
N GLU A 71 -4.18 -15.16 -5.22
CA GLU A 71 -4.72 -16.22 -6.07
C GLU A 71 -6.08 -15.86 -6.71
N LYS A 72 -6.87 -14.99 -6.06
CA LYS A 72 -8.23 -14.67 -6.48
C LYS A 72 -8.27 -13.52 -7.49
N SER A 73 -7.48 -12.49 -7.24
CA SER A 73 -7.43 -11.25 -8.04
C SER A 73 -6.28 -11.24 -9.03
N SER A 74 -5.33 -12.17 -8.88
CA SER A 74 -4.07 -12.23 -9.62
C SER A 74 -3.21 -10.97 -9.40
N HIS A 75 -3.44 -10.26 -8.30
CA HIS A 75 -2.80 -8.98 -8.01
C HIS A 75 -1.43 -9.19 -7.36
N PRO A 76 -0.34 -8.63 -7.92
CA PRO A 76 0.98 -8.72 -7.32
C PRO A 76 1.19 -7.65 -6.25
N TYR A 77 1.60 -8.08 -5.06
CA TYR A 77 1.90 -7.22 -3.92
C TYR A 77 3.38 -7.27 -3.56
N ALA A 78 3.97 -6.11 -3.26
CA ALA A 78 5.25 -6.04 -2.59
C ALA A 78 5.08 -6.36 -1.10
N VAL A 79 5.78 -7.39 -0.62
CA VAL A 79 5.78 -7.79 0.79
C VAL A 79 7.18 -7.62 1.34
N LEU A 80 7.30 -7.01 2.52
CA LEU A 80 8.58 -6.89 3.20
C LEU A 80 9.15 -8.28 3.49
N LYS A 81 10.38 -8.51 3.03
CA LYS A 81 11.13 -9.74 3.25
C LYS A 81 11.68 -9.76 4.67
N MET A 82 11.32 -10.80 5.43
CA MET A 82 11.90 -11.06 6.75
C MET A 82 13.24 -11.77 6.60
N THR A 83 14.13 -11.62 7.59
CA THR A 83 15.42 -12.31 7.63
C THR A 83 15.25 -13.81 7.81
N ASP A 84 16.13 -14.59 7.20
CA ASP A 84 16.09 -16.06 7.26
C ASP A 84 16.31 -16.55 8.70
N ASP A 85 17.24 -15.90 9.41
CA ASP A 85 17.48 -16.13 10.84
C ASP A 85 16.37 -15.45 11.66
N GLU A 86 15.45 -16.27 12.16
CA GLU A 86 14.37 -15.91 13.10
C GLU A 86 13.17 -15.13 12.54
N GLY A 87 13.08 -14.91 11.21
CA GLY A 87 11.93 -14.25 10.60
C GLY A 87 11.76 -12.80 11.06
N LYS A 88 12.86 -12.11 11.40
CA LYS A 88 12.85 -10.73 11.89
C LYS A 88 12.77 -9.71 10.75
N CYS A 89 12.14 -8.57 11.01
CA CYS A 89 12.20 -7.43 10.11
C CYS A 89 13.65 -6.94 9.99
N PRO A 90 14.16 -6.70 8.76
CA PRO A 90 15.54 -6.30 8.52
C PRO A 90 15.89 -4.92 9.09
N PHE A 91 14.88 -4.12 9.46
CA PHE A 91 15.07 -2.79 10.03
C PHE A 91 15.04 -2.79 11.57
N VAL A 92 14.83 -3.94 12.23
CA VAL A 92 14.86 -4.00 13.68
C VAL A 92 16.28 -4.22 14.19
N THR A 93 16.67 -3.36 15.12
CA THR A 93 17.94 -3.39 15.84
C THR A 93 17.67 -3.58 17.33
N VAL A 94 18.73 -3.75 18.12
CA VAL A 94 18.64 -3.79 19.60
C VAL A 94 18.01 -2.51 20.19
N GLU A 95 18.16 -1.37 19.50
CA GLU A 95 17.60 -0.09 19.93
C GLU A 95 16.16 0.16 19.45
N GLY A 96 15.63 -0.73 18.59
CA GLY A 96 14.32 -0.58 17.96
C GLY A 96 14.41 -0.51 16.43
N CYS A 97 13.36 0.00 15.78
CA CYS A 97 13.28 0.09 14.32
C CYS A 97 14.13 1.26 13.78
N SER A 98 15.11 0.98 12.93
CA SER A 98 16.01 1.96 12.31
C SER A 98 15.31 2.93 11.36
N VAL A 99 14.14 2.54 10.86
CA VAL A 99 13.27 3.34 9.98
C VAL A 99 11.97 3.72 10.69
N TYR A 100 11.94 3.83 12.02
CA TYR A 100 10.69 4.05 12.77
C TYR A 100 9.84 5.20 12.22
N GLU A 101 10.43 6.37 11.94
CA GLU A 101 9.71 7.53 11.40
C GLU A 101 9.20 7.36 9.97
N ASP A 102 9.70 6.36 9.24
CA ASP A 102 9.34 6.01 7.86
C ASP A 102 8.78 4.58 7.78
N ARG A 103 8.33 4.03 8.92
CA ARG A 103 7.81 2.67 8.99
C ARG A 103 6.52 2.54 8.18
N PRO A 104 6.23 1.34 7.62
CA PRO A 104 5.04 1.10 6.82
C PRO A 104 3.73 1.46 7.53
N SER A 105 2.73 1.84 6.74
CA SER A 105 1.34 2.08 7.15
C SER A 105 0.79 0.96 8.04
N ASN A 106 1.00 -0.31 7.67
CA ASN A 106 0.60 -1.47 8.49
C ASN A 106 1.24 -1.46 9.90
N CYS A 107 2.50 -1.06 10.01
CA CYS A 107 3.20 -0.97 11.30
C CYS A 107 2.71 0.22 12.14
N ARG A 108 2.25 1.31 11.50
CA ARG A 108 1.63 2.46 12.19
C ARG A 108 0.24 2.14 12.69
N TYR A 109 -0.49 1.35 11.90
CA TYR A 109 -1.85 0.98 12.23
C TYR A 109 -1.91 0.07 13.45
N TYR A 110 -0.95 -0.86 13.60
CA TYR A 110 -0.93 -1.80 14.73
C TYR A 110 -1.13 -1.09 16.08
N PRO A 111 -2.09 -1.53 16.93
CA PRO A 111 -2.78 -2.82 16.88
C PRO A 111 -4.14 -2.77 16.15
N ILE A 112 -4.39 -1.72 15.38
CA ILE A 112 -5.57 -1.57 14.53
C ILE A 112 -5.25 -2.19 13.17
N GLY A 113 -6.21 -2.89 12.57
CA GLY A 113 -6.19 -3.21 11.15
C GLY A 113 -7.19 -2.32 10.41
N GLN A 114 -6.86 -1.99 9.16
CA GLN A 114 -7.74 -1.26 8.24
C GLN A 114 -8.00 -2.13 7.02
N GLY A 115 -9.24 -2.14 6.56
CA GLY A 115 -9.64 -2.75 5.30
C GLY A 115 -10.51 -1.80 4.51
N ILE A 116 -10.63 -2.09 3.21
CA ILE A 116 -11.55 -1.42 2.30
C ILE A 116 -12.39 -2.49 1.61
N MET A 117 -13.69 -2.23 1.49
CA MET A 117 -14.62 -3.13 0.80
C MET A 117 -15.62 -2.35 -0.04
N MET A 118 -16.04 -2.94 -1.15
CA MET A 118 -17.11 -2.38 -1.97
C MET A 118 -18.45 -2.85 -1.41
N MET A 119 -19.30 -1.90 -1.03
CA MET A 119 -20.63 -2.13 -0.50
C MET A 119 -21.68 -1.72 -1.53
N GLY A 120 -22.73 -2.53 -1.68
CA GLY A 120 -23.89 -2.14 -2.47
C GLY A 120 -24.66 -1.02 -1.76
N SER A 121 -24.92 0.08 -2.46
CA SER A 121 -25.83 1.12 -1.98
C SER A 121 -26.97 1.33 -2.98
N GLY A 122 -28.06 1.97 -2.54
CA GLY A 122 -29.16 2.35 -3.43
C GLY A 122 -28.76 3.33 -4.55
N LYS A 123 -27.53 3.88 -4.51
CA LYS A 123 -26.96 4.78 -5.53
C LYS A 123 -25.81 4.14 -6.32
N GLY A 124 -25.62 2.82 -6.20
CA GLY A 124 -24.51 2.08 -6.80
C GLY A 124 -23.46 1.64 -5.78
N PRO A 125 -22.41 0.93 -6.21
CA PRO A 125 -21.34 0.48 -5.32
C PRO A 125 -20.59 1.68 -4.70
N VAL A 126 -20.35 1.62 -3.39
CA VAL A 126 -19.54 2.61 -2.66
C VAL A 126 -18.42 1.90 -1.93
N ASN A 127 -17.22 2.48 -1.94
CA ASN A 127 -16.10 1.98 -1.18
C ASN A 127 -16.25 2.40 0.28
N GLU A 128 -16.25 1.43 1.19
CA GLU A 128 -16.32 1.65 2.63
C GLU A 128 -15.02 1.16 3.28
N GLU A 129 -14.36 2.06 4.01
CA GLU A 129 -13.26 1.68 4.91
C GLU A 129 -13.83 1.13 6.22
N PHE A 130 -13.18 0.11 6.75
CA PHE A 130 -13.52 -0.46 8.05
C PHE A 130 -12.26 -0.74 8.86
N TYR A 131 -12.43 -0.74 10.17
CA TYR A 131 -11.36 -1.00 11.11
C TYR A 131 -11.65 -2.25 11.93
N PHE A 132 -10.62 -2.84 12.51
CA PHE A 132 -10.72 -3.95 13.45
C PHE A 132 -9.52 -3.95 14.39
N PHE A 133 -9.64 -4.61 15.53
CA PHE A 133 -8.52 -4.77 16.45
C PHE A 133 -7.78 -6.08 16.20
N VAL A 134 -6.45 -6.01 16.26
CA VAL A 134 -5.55 -7.15 16.20
C VAL A 134 -5.13 -7.50 17.63
N LYS A 135 -5.66 -8.59 18.16
CA LYS A 135 -5.44 -9.08 19.52
C LYS A 135 -4.40 -10.20 19.51
N ASP A 136 -3.13 -9.84 19.30
CA ASP A 136 -2.02 -10.78 19.54
C ASP A 136 -1.85 -11.00 21.05
N PRO A 137 -2.00 -12.23 21.58
CA PRO A 137 -1.85 -12.51 23.01
C PRO A 137 -0.43 -12.19 23.53
N ASN A 138 0.56 -12.05 22.65
CA ASN A 138 1.92 -11.68 23.02
C ASN A 138 2.15 -10.16 23.04
N CYS A 139 1.17 -9.37 22.62
CA CYS A 139 1.22 -7.93 22.70
C CYS A 139 0.71 -7.45 24.06
N LEU A 140 1.64 -7.06 24.91
CA LEU A 140 1.33 -6.52 26.23
C LEU A 140 0.84 -5.07 26.18
N GLY A 141 0.88 -4.43 25.01
CA GLY A 141 0.46 -3.03 24.87
C GLY A 141 -0.99 -2.78 25.24
N TYR A 142 -1.88 -3.78 25.09
CA TYR A 142 -3.28 -3.67 25.53
C TYR A 142 -3.48 -3.62 27.06
N GLN A 143 -2.43 -3.92 27.84
CA GLN A 143 -2.45 -3.87 29.31
C GLN A 143 -2.09 -2.49 29.85
N GLU A 144 -1.67 -1.57 28.98
CA GLU A 144 -1.34 -0.19 29.34
C GLU A 144 -2.61 0.64 29.55
N GLU A 145 -2.52 1.72 30.33
CA GLU A 145 -3.71 2.50 30.73
C GLU A 145 -4.10 3.61 29.75
N LYS A 146 -3.20 3.97 28.82
CA LYS A 146 -3.46 5.08 27.89
C LYS A 146 -4.63 4.75 26.96
N GLU A 147 -5.66 5.58 27.01
CA GLU A 147 -6.84 5.45 26.17
C GLU A 147 -6.70 6.18 24.83
N TRP A 148 -7.27 5.56 23.80
CA TRP A 148 -7.29 6.06 22.44
C TRP A 148 -8.68 5.88 21.82
N THR A 149 -8.99 6.70 20.82
CA THR A 149 -9.91 6.32 19.75
C THR A 149 -9.09 5.92 18.53
N ILE A 150 -9.69 5.19 17.58
CA ILE A 150 -9.02 4.89 16.30
C ILE A 150 -8.60 6.19 15.61
N GLU A 151 -9.44 7.23 15.68
CA GLU A 151 -9.11 8.54 15.14
C GLU A 151 -7.86 9.17 15.76
N THR A 152 -7.80 9.25 17.10
CA THR A 152 -6.64 9.88 17.77
C THR A 152 -5.38 9.05 17.63
N TRP A 153 -5.49 7.71 17.55
CA TRP A 153 -4.37 6.83 17.25
C TRP A 153 -3.82 7.07 15.84
N ARG A 154 -4.69 7.18 14.82
CA ARG A 154 -4.26 7.45 13.44
C ARG A 154 -3.46 8.74 13.34
N ARG A 155 -3.90 9.77 14.06
CA ARG A 155 -3.22 11.07 14.13
C ARG A 155 -1.87 10.97 14.84
N ASP A 156 -1.83 10.32 16.00
CA ASP A 156 -0.62 10.10 16.80
C ASP A 156 0.45 9.29 16.03
N GLN A 157 0.02 8.26 15.30
CA GLN A 157 0.92 7.42 14.51
C GLN A 157 1.24 7.99 13.12
N GLY A 158 0.68 9.15 12.78
CA GLY A 158 0.91 9.86 11.51
C GLY A 158 0.44 9.10 10.27
N VAL A 159 -0.53 8.18 10.41
CA VAL A 159 -0.98 7.33 9.29
C VAL A 159 -1.99 8.02 8.37
N GLU A 160 -2.56 9.16 8.80
CA GLU A 160 -3.54 9.90 7.99
C GLU A 160 -2.97 10.34 6.63
N LEU A 161 -1.69 10.76 6.60
CA LEU A 161 -1.00 11.08 5.36
C LEU A 161 -0.82 9.84 4.47
N TYR A 162 -0.56 8.67 5.07
CA TYR A 162 -0.42 7.43 4.32
C TYR A 162 -1.76 7.00 3.71
N ASP A 163 -2.87 7.22 4.42
CA ASP A 163 -4.21 7.00 3.88
C ASP A 163 -4.50 7.91 2.69
N GLU A 164 -4.20 9.21 2.83
CA GLU A 164 -4.42 10.19 1.76
C GLU A 164 -3.60 9.82 0.51
N MET A 165 -2.31 9.53 0.68
CA MET A 165 -1.40 9.21 -0.42
C MET A 165 -1.78 7.93 -1.14
N ASN A 166 -2.37 6.96 -0.44
CA ASN A 166 -2.74 5.66 -1.03
C ASN A 166 -4.22 5.55 -1.40
N LYS A 167 -5.02 6.62 -1.25
CA LYS A 167 -6.47 6.55 -1.46
C LYS A 167 -6.85 5.99 -2.83
N GLU A 168 -6.33 6.57 -3.91
CA GLU A 168 -6.61 6.12 -5.28
C GLU A 168 -6.04 4.72 -5.56
N TRP A 169 -4.91 4.38 -4.95
CA TRP A 169 -4.34 3.05 -5.06
C TRP A 169 -5.21 1.99 -4.39
N LYS A 170 -5.81 2.27 -3.23
CA LYS A 170 -6.74 1.36 -2.54
C LYS A 170 -7.96 1.02 -3.42
N GLU A 171 -8.39 1.94 -4.29
CA GLU A 171 -9.49 1.68 -5.24
C GLU A 171 -9.09 0.66 -6.30
N VAL A 172 -7.84 0.73 -6.80
CA VAL A 172 -7.28 -0.29 -7.72
C VAL A 172 -7.28 -1.68 -7.07
N GLN A 173 -7.08 -1.77 -5.76
CA GLN A 173 -7.11 -3.03 -4.99
C GLN A 173 -8.49 -3.68 -4.90
N LEU A 174 -9.56 -2.93 -5.13
CA LEU A 174 -10.93 -3.45 -5.12
C LEU A 174 -11.30 -4.16 -6.41
N ARG A 175 -10.47 -4.06 -7.46
CA ARG A 175 -10.62 -4.86 -8.67
C ARG A 175 -10.78 -6.34 -8.29
N ARG A 176 -11.78 -6.99 -8.88
CA ARG A 176 -11.95 -8.44 -8.83
C ARG A 176 -11.88 -8.98 -10.25
N ASN A 177 -11.38 -10.21 -10.39
CA ASN A 177 -11.56 -10.95 -11.63
C ASN A 177 -13.07 -11.22 -11.74
N ALA A 178 -13.73 -10.64 -12.74
CA ALA A 178 -15.15 -10.89 -12.98
C ALA A 178 -15.34 -12.35 -13.42
N SER A 179 -16.41 -13.01 -12.97
CA SER A 179 -16.73 -14.39 -13.38
C SER A 179 -16.79 -14.49 -14.90
N GLY A 180 -16.00 -15.38 -15.49
CA GLY A 180 -15.90 -15.56 -16.94
C GLY A 180 -14.94 -14.60 -17.66
N GLN A 181 -14.32 -13.64 -16.95
CA GLN A 181 -13.22 -12.84 -17.50
C GLN A 181 -11.87 -13.48 -17.19
N PRO A 182 -10.89 -13.36 -18.11
CA PRO A 182 -9.55 -13.88 -17.88
C PRO A 182 -8.92 -13.23 -16.65
N GLN A 183 -8.12 -14.03 -15.92
CA GLN A 183 -7.27 -13.54 -14.86
C GLN A 183 -6.37 -12.39 -15.36
N LEU A 184 -5.85 -11.59 -14.44
CA LEU A 184 -4.88 -10.56 -14.80
C LEU A 184 -3.67 -11.24 -15.45
N ASP A 185 -3.43 -10.96 -16.73
CA ASP A 185 -2.30 -11.52 -17.45
C ASP A 185 -0.97 -11.01 -16.89
N SER A 186 0.13 -11.72 -17.18
CA SER A 186 1.47 -11.42 -16.65
C SER A 186 1.96 -10.03 -17.05
N LYS A 187 1.53 -9.50 -18.20
CA LYS A 187 1.91 -8.17 -18.66
C LYS A 187 1.24 -7.10 -17.80
N LYS A 188 -0.05 -7.22 -17.54
CA LYS A 188 -0.79 -6.31 -16.66
C LYS A 188 -0.32 -6.44 -15.21
N GLN A 189 0.02 -7.64 -14.74
CA GLN A 189 0.67 -7.82 -13.43
C GLN A 189 1.98 -7.04 -13.34
N GLY A 190 2.85 -7.15 -14.35
CA GLY A 190 4.11 -6.40 -14.40
C GLY A 190 3.90 -4.89 -14.42
N MET A 191 2.93 -4.39 -15.19
CA MET A 191 2.57 -2.96 -15.21
C MET A 191 2.04 -2.49 -13.86
N LEU A 192 1.22 -3.32 -13.21
CA LEU A 192 0.66 -3.05 -11.89
C LEU A 192 1.76 -2.89 -10.85
N TYR A 193 2.66 -3.87 -10.79
CA TYR A 193 3.75 -3.87 -9.84
C TYR A 193 4.71 -2.69 -10.09
N MET A 194 5.07 -2.43 -11.35
CA MET A 194 5.95 -1.33 -11.72
C MET A 194 5.38 0.04 -11.32
N ALA A 195 4.14 0.36 -11.71
CA ALA A 195 3.56 1.66 -11.41
C ALA A 195 3.12 1.82 -9.94
N SER A 196 2.95 0.72 -9.19
CA SER A 196 2.66 0.77 -7.75
C SER A 196 3.92 0.89 -6.91
N TYR A 197 4.99 0.18 -7.25
CA TYR A 197 6.11 -0.05 -6.34
C TYR A 197 7.47 0.37 -6.89
N ASP A 198 7.73 0.14 -8.18
CA ASP A 198 9.02 0.47 -8.81
C ASP A 198 8.96 1.84 -9.50
N ILE A 199 8.83 2.90 -8.70
CA ILE A 199 8.58 4.26 -9.17
C ILE A 199 9.69 4.79 -10.09
N ASP A 200 10.95 4.43 -9.84
CA ASP A 200 12.08 4.82 -10.68
C ASP A 200 12.02 4.15 -12.05
N ARG A 201 11.64 2.86 -12.11
CA ARG A 201 11.42 2.16 -13.38
C ARG A 201 10.18 2.67 -14.10
N PHE A 202 9.12 2.99 -13.37
CA PHE A 202 7.93 3.62 -13.95
C PHE A 202 8.26 4.97 -14.57
N LYS A 203 9.09 5.79 -13.91
CA LYS A 203 9.61 7.05 -14.46
C LYS A 203 10.32 6.82 -15.79
N LYS A 204 11.28 5.89 -15.83
CA LYS A 204 12.00 5.54 -17.06
C LYS A 204 11.03 5.06 -18.14
N PHE A 205 10.09 4.20 -17.79
CA PHE A 205 9.09 3.70 -18.72
C PHE A 205 8.30 4.83 -19.39
N ILE A 206 7.82 5.84 -18.66
CA ILE A 206 7.02 6.92 -19.27
C ILE A 206 7.89 7.94 -20.03
N PHE A 207 9.10 8.24 -19.57
CA PHE A 207 9.95 9.27 -20.18
C PHE A 207 10.88 8.75 -21.29
N GLU A 208 11.21 7.47 -21.29
CA GLU A 208 12.16 6.87 -22.25
C GLU A 208 11.46 5.95 -23.27
N SER A 209 10.12 5.99 -23.34
CA SER A 209 9.32 5.27 -24.33
C SER A 209 8.39 6.21 -25.11
N ASN A 210 7.59 5.64 -26.01
CA ASN A 210 6.56 6.37 -26.77
C ASN A 210 5.33 6.76 -25.93
N PHE A 211 5.39 6.68 -24.60
CA PHE A 211 4.23 6.92 -23.73
C PHE A 211 3.59 8.30 -23.96
N PHE A 212 4.36 9.39 -23.94
CA PHE A 212 3.85 10.74 -24.19
C PHE A 212 3.52 11.02 -25.66
N ALA A 213 3.96 10.16 -26.59
CA ALA A 213 3.45 10.21 -27.96
C ALA A 213 2.01 9.68 -28.02
N LEU A 214 1.73 8.58 -27.31
CA LEU A 214 0.43 7.89 -27.31
C LEU A 214 -0.67 8.63 -26.55
N PHE A 215 -0.35 9.21 -25.39
CA PHE A 215 -1.34 9.81 -24.49
C PHE A 215 -1.35 11.34 -24.56
N ASP A 216 -2.55 11.91 -24.55
CA ASP A 216 -2.79 13.34 -24.40
C ASP A 216 -2.70 13.72 -22.92
N ILE A 217 -1.55 14.28 -22.53
CA ILE A 217 -1.21 14.66 -21.14
C ILE A 217 -0.76 16.10 -21.17
N ASP A 218 -1.28 16.90 -20.24
CA ASP A 218 -0.96 18.31 -20.15
C ASP A 218 0.53 18.55 -19.84
N LYS A 219 1.10 19.61 -20.43
CA LYS A 219 2.53 19.92 -20.27
C LYS A 219 2.91 20.23 -18.82
N GLU A 220 2.03 20.87 -18.06
CA GLU A 220 2.24 21.15 -16.64
C GLU A 220 2.29 19.84 -15.83
N GLU A 221 1.43 18.87 -16.15
CA GLU A 221 1.46 17.55 -15.52
C GLU A 221 2.77 16.81 -15.85
N VAL A 222 3.23 16.85 -17.11
CA VAL A 222 4.52 16.24 -17.52
C VAL A 222 5.70 16.84 -16.77
N GLU A 223 5.80 18.17 -16.68
CA GLU A 223 6.89 18.81 -15.94
C GLU A 223 6.81 18.50 -14.44
N LYS A 224 5.60 18.44 -13.87
CA LYS A 224 5.42 18.09 -12.47
C LYS A 224 5.89 16.67 -12.15
N ILE A 225 5.44 15.65 -12.90
CA ILE A 225 5.81 14.24 -12.65
C ILE A 225 7.29 13.95 -12.96
N LYS A 226 7.97 14.87 -13.65
CA LYS A 226 9.42 14.77 -13.91
C LYS A 226 10.25 15.04 -12.65
N THR A 227 9.80 15.94 -11.77
CA THR A 227 10.58 16.39 -10.60
C THR A 227 9.93 16.07 -9.26
N ASP A 228 8.62 15.81 -9.22
CA ASP A 228 7.88 15.45 -8.01
C ASP A 228 7.51 13.96 -8.03
N GLU A 229 8.15 13.20 -7.15
CA GLU A 229 7.94 11.76 -7.01
C GLU A 229 6.53 11.40 -6.53
N LEU A 230 5.92 12.22 -5.67
CA LEU A 230 4.54 11.98 -5.21
C LEU A 230 3.54 12.27 -6.33
N ALA A 231 3.81 13.29 -7.15
CA ALA A 231 3.02 13.52 -8.36
C ALA A 231 3.15 12.35 -9.34
N LEU A 232 4.36 11.82 -9.55
CA LEU A 232 4.58 10.65 -10.39
C LEU A 232 3.86 9.40 -9.85
N MET A 233 3.85 9.19 -8.54
CA MET A 233 3.10 8.10 -7.90
C MET A 233 1.60 8.21 -8.18
N LYS A 234 1.02 9.39 -7.97
CA LYS A 234 -0.41 9.65 -8.26
C LYS A 234 -0.71 9.47 -9.75
N PHE A 235 0.19 9.89 -10.63
CA PHE A 235 0.09 9.61 -12.07
C PHE A 235 0.14 8.11 -12.37
N GLY A 236 0.95 7.34 -11.64
CA GLY A 236 0.96 5.87 -11.69
C GLY A 236 -0.42 5.29 -11.40
N PHE A 237 -1.16 5.81 -10.41
CA PHE A 237 -2.51 5.35 -10.11
C PHE A 237 -3.51 5.66 -11.23
N LYS A 238 -3.43 6.86 -11.82
CA LYS A 238 -4.19 7.20 -13.03
C LYS A 238 -3.90 6.20 -14.16
N TYR A 239 -2.63 5.92 -14.42
CA TYR A 239 -2.23 4.95 -15.43
C TYR A 239 -2.79 3.55 -15.14
N LEU A 240 -2.75 3.10 -13.88
CA LEU A 240 -3.29 1.80 -13.47
C LEU A 240 -4.80 1.70 -13.67
N LYS A 241 -5.56 2.73 -13.28
CA LYS A 241 -7.01 2.78 -13.51
C LYS A 241 -7.36 2.66 -14.99
N TYR A 242 -6.58 3.30 -15.86
CA TYR A 242 -6.75 3.21 -17.31
C TYR A 242 -6.46 1.80 -17.86
N ILE A 243 -5.27 1.24 -17.61
CA ILE A 243 -4.88 -0.06 -18.21
C ILE A 243 -5.70 -1.24 -17.67
N LEU A 244 -6.26 -1.10 -16.48
CA LEU A 244 -7.16 -2.08 -15.87
C LEU A 244 -8.63 -1.85 -16.26
N MET A 245 -8.91 -0.84 -17.08
CA MET A 245 -10.25 -0.46 -17.55
C MET A 245 -11.23 -0.19 -16.40
N LEU A 246 -10.72 0.39 -15.31
CA LEU A 246 -11.53 0.80 -14.16
C LEU A 246 -12.15 2.17 -14.41
N GLU A 247 -11.39 3.10 -14.98
CA GLU A 247 -11.79 4.47 -15.29
C GLU A 247 -11.01 4.97 -16.53
N GLU A 248 -11.64 5.83 -17.35
CA GLU A 248 -10.97 6.50 -18.49
C GLU A 248 -10.13 7.70 -18.03
N THR A 249 -9.13 7.44 -17.20
CA THR A 249 -8.24 8.46 -16.60
C THR A 249 -7.19 9.03 -17.56
N LEU A 250 -6.93 8.36 -18.69
CA LEU A 250 -6.00 8.79 -19.73
C LEU A 250 -6.68 8.79 -21.10
N LYS A 251 -6.33 9.76 -21.95
CA LYS A 251 -6.84 9.89 -23.31
C LYS A 251 -5.76 9.51 -24.31
N VAL A 252 -6.07 8.59 -25.21
CA VAL A 252 -5.20 8.26 -26.36
C VAL A 252 -5.36 9.34 -27.43
N LYS A 253 -4.28 9.85 -27.99
CA LYS A 253 -4.34 10.83 -29.07
C LYS A 253 -5.00 10.22 -30.32
N GLU A 254 -5.77 11.03 -31.04
CA GLU A 254 -6.59 10.58 -32.18
C GLU A 254 -5.79 9.80 -33.24
N GLU A 255 -4.54 10.21 -33.51
CA GLU A 255 -3.67 9.55 -34.49
C GLU A 255 -3.30 8.09 -34.15
N TYR A 256 -3.40 7.71 -32.86
CA TYR A 256 -3.15 6.34 -32.38
C TYR A 256 -4.42 5.57 -32.03
N LYS A 257 -5.59 6.23 -32.09
CA LYS A 257 -6.86 5.51 -32.04
C LYS A 257 -6.97 4.74 -33.34
N LYS A 258 -6.82 3.40 -33.30
CA LYS A 258 -7.16 2.57 -34.45
C LYS A 258 -8.59 2.94 -34.86
N LYS A 259 -8.79 3.31 -36.14
CA LYS A 259 -10.15 3.28 -36.72
C LYS A 259 -10.67 1.87 -36.46
N ALA A 260 -11.69 1.75 -35.62
CA ALA A 260 -12.43 0.51 -35.52
C ALA A 260 -12.96 0.24 -36.94
N VAL A 261 -12.36 -0.75 -37.60
CA VAL A 261 -12.90 -1.35 -38.82
C VAL A 261 -13.79 -2.50 -38.36
#